data_AF-A0A497AL48-F1
#
_entry.id   AF-A0A497AL48-F1
#
_cell.length_a   1.000
_cell.length_b   1.000
_cell.length_c   1.000
_cell.angle_alpha   90.00
_cell.angle_beta   90.00
_cell.angle_gamma   90.00
#
_symmetry.space_group_name_H-M   'P 1'
#
loop_
_entity.id
_entity.type
_entity.pdbx_description
1 polymer ?
#
loop_
_entity_poly.entity_id
_entity_poly.type
_entity_poly.pdbx_seq_one_letter_code
_entity_poly.pdbx_strand_id
1 'polypeptide(L)'
;MGTIIATVIWLVLMLISFAGGDKILLATSKARKVTHDVHPQLFNIVEEMTIASNLPKVPDIYIINDPAPNAFATGRSPQTASVAVTAGLLARLNRDELQGVIAHEISHVLHRDILFVTLAGVMLGSIVLISQVFLRSMFYGSMTGSRRRTSSRGQGGGQAQLLFLVIAIICAILAPVLANILYFSLSRKREYLADAGAVRLTRYPDGLASALEKISRSDVKLDSANKVTAPMYISNPLKGRKAASLFATHPPIDKRIKTLRNMSRGASFNDYSDSYSQTVGGAVMPAAALKEDSSVQIRSANAESKAQANKKKQTRQVNDIMRRVNQFAFLTCMCGLKMKIPPNFKAKNVKCPRCGKVSPVKGGSK
;
A
#
# COMPACT_ATOMS: atom_id res chain seq x y z
N MET A 1 -38.03 2.00 1.27
CA MET A 1 -37.45 0.69 0.90
C MET A 1 -36.05 0.81 0.30
N GLY A 2 -35.82 1.58 -0.77
CA GLY A 2 -34.48 1.70 -1.39
C GLY A 2 -33.37 2.23 -0.46
N THR A 3 -33.65 3.22 0.38
CA THR A 3 -32.70 3.75 1.37
C THR A 3 -32.33 2.72 2.44
N ILE A 4 -33.32 1.98 2.95
CA ILE A 4 -33.12 0.91 3.94
C ILE A 4 -32.25 -0.20 3.34
N ILE A 5 -32.56 -0.65 2.12
CA ILE A 5 -31.77 -1.66 1.41
C ILE A 5 -30.33 -1.18 1.19
N ALA A 6 -30.14 0.07 0.76
CA ALA A 6 -28.81 0.65 0.56
C ALA A 6 -28.00 0.72 1.87
N THR A 7 -28.64 1.12 2.98
CA THR A 7 -27.99 1.16 4.30
C THR A 7 -27.60 -0.23 4.79
N VAL A 8 -28.48 -1.23 4.60
CA VAL A 8 -28.19 -2.62 4.97
C VAL A 8 -27.02 -3.17 4.14
N ILE A 9 -27.04 -2.98 2.82
CA ILE A 9 -25.94 -3.39 1.93
C ILE A 9 -24.64 -2.71 2.35
N TRP A 10 -24.67 -1.39 2.62
CA TRP A 10 -23.50 -0.65 3.09
C TRP A 10 -22.95 -1.21 4.40
N LEU A 11 -23.81 -1.48 5.38
CA LEU A 11 -23.41 -2.02 6.68
C LEU A 11 -22.79 -3.42 6.54
N VAL A 12 -23.38 -4.28 5.70
CA VAL A 12 -22.81 -5.60 5.40
C VAL A 12 -21.44 -5.49 4.73
N LEU A 13 -21.30 -4.65 3.70
CA LEU A 13 -20.02 -4.44 3.00
C LEU A 13 -18.95 -3.85 3.94
N MET A 14 -19.35 -2.95 4.83
CA MET A 14 -18.49 -2.36 5.85
C MET A 14 -17.99 -3.42 6.84
N LEU A 15 -18.87 -4.28 7.35
CA LEU A 15 -18.51 -5.39 8.23
C LEU A 15 -17.58 -6.40 7.55
N ILE A 16 -17.85 -6.77 6.30
CA ILE A 16 -17.00 -7.69 5.53
C ILE A 16 -15.61 -7.06 5.32
N SER A 17 -15.57 -5.79 4.89
CA SER A 17 -14.30 -5.09 4.63
C SER A 17 -13.49 -4.94 5.91
N PHE A 18 -14.16 -4.67 7.03
CA PHE A 18 -13.53 -4.57 8.34
C PHE A 18 -13.03 -5.93 8.84
N ALA A 19 -13.82 -7.00 8.70
CA ALA A 19 -13.52 -8.30 9.28
C ALA A 19 -12.53 -9.15 8.46
N GLY A 20 -12.39 -8.90 7.15
CA GLY A 20 -11.57 -9.73 6.27
C GLY A 20 -10.83 -8.99 5.14
N GLY A 21 -10.77 -7.66 5.16
CA GLY A 21 -10.14 -6.87 4.10
C GLY A 21 -8.67 -7.22 3.84
N ASP A 22 -7.93 -7.57 4.89
CA ASP A 22 -6.54 -8.03 4.82
C ASP A 22 -6.39 -9.33 4.02
N LYS A 23 -7.20 -10.35 4.34
CA LYS A 23 -7.20 -11.63 3.63
C LYS A 23 -7.64 -11.47 2.17
N ILE A 24 -8.64 -10.63 1.93
CA ILE A 24 -9.13 -10.34 0.58
C ILE A 24 -8.03 -9.66 -0.25
N LEU A 25 -7.31 -8.69 0.32
CA LEU A 25 -6.23 -7.98 -0.35
C LEU A 25 -5.05 -8.92 -0.69
N LEU A 26 -4.64 -9.75 0.26
CA LEU A 26 -3.58 -10.74 0.05
C LEU A 26 -3.98 -11.78 -1.01
N ALA A 27 -5.22 -12.27 -0.98
CA ALA A 27 -5.71 -13.21 -1.98
C ALA A 27 -5.80 -12.58 -3.38
N THR A 28 -6.34 -11.37 -3.48
CA THR A 28 -6.50 -10.65 -4.76
C THR A 28 -5.14 -10.31 -5.38
N SER A 29 -4.14 -10.00 -4.55
CA SER A 29 -2.76 -9.77 -5.00
C SER A 29 -1.97 -11.04 -5.29
N LYS A 30 -2.57 -12.23 -5.11
CA LYS A 30 -1.90 -13.54 -5.24
C LYS A 30 -0.63 -13.61 -4.38
N ALA A 31 -0.65 -12.95 -3.22
CA ALA A 31 0.47 -12.91 -2.30
C ALA A 31 0.69 -14.29 -1.69
N ARG A 32 1.93 -14.77 -1.70
CA ARG A 32 2.29 -16.07 -1.11
C ARG A 32 3.10 -15.84 0.16
N LYS A 33 2.64 -16.44 1.26
CA LYS A 33 3.37 -16.41 2.53
C LYS A 33 4.71 -17.11 2.35
N VAL A 34 5.78 -16.48 2.82
CA VAL A 34 7.13 -17.03 2.73
C VAL A 34 7.68 -17.34 4.12
N THR A 35 8.74 -18.14 4.17
CA THR A 35 9.52 -18.44 5.38
C THR A 35 10.92 -17.86 5.25
N HIS A 36 11.66 -17.81 6.37
CA HIS A 36 13.02 -17.30 6.43
C HIS A 36 13.94 -17.94 5.36
N ASP A 37 13.79 -19.23 5.09
CA ASP A 37 14.60 -19.97 4.09
C ASP A 37 14.43 -19.48 2.65
N VAL A 38 13.29 -18.84 2.34
CA VAL A 38 13.01 -18.33 1.00
C VAL A 38 13.81 -17.06 0.73
N HIS A 39 13.82 -16.12 1.68
CA HIS A 39 14.51 -14.83 1.53
C HIS A 39 15.02 -14.30 2.89
N PRO A 40 16.16 -14.81 3.40
CA PRO A 40 16.67 -14.45 4.73
C PRO A 40 16.84 -12.94 4.93
N GLN A 41 17.38 -12.24 3.92
CA GLN A 41 17.58 -10.80 3.98
C GLN A 41 16.28 -10.00 4.19
N LEU A 42 15.14 -10.46 3.65
CA LEU A 42 13.86 -9.76 3.80
C LEU A 42 13.33 -9.98 5.21
N PHE A 43 13.45 -11.21 5.72
CA PHE A 43 13.10 -11.53 7.10
C PHE A 43 13.91 -10.70 8.10
N ASN A 44 15.24 -10.67 7.96
CA ASN A 44 16.10 -9.89 8.85
C ASN A 44 15.71 -8.41 8.84
N ILE A 45 15.43 -7.83 7.67
CA ILE A 45 14.98 -6.43 7.57
C ILE A 45 13.65 -6.21 8.28
N VAL A 46 12.67 -7.10 8.09
CA VAL A 46 11.36 -6.98 8.76
C VAL A 46 11.49 -7.15 10.27
N GLU A 47 12.32 -8.08 10.74
CA GLU A 47 12.61 -8.28 12.17
C GLU A 47 13.32 -7.07 12.78
N GLU A 48 14.36 -6.55 12.12
CA GLU A 48 15.05 -5.31 12.53
C GLU A 48 14.08 -4.15 12.69
N MET A 49 13.18 -3.96 11.72
CA MET A 49 12.19 -2.87 11.77
C MET A 49 11.09 -3.13 12.80
N THR A 50 10.72 -4.39 13.04
CA THR A 50 9.80 -4.78 14.12
C THR A 50 10.39 -4.42 15.48
N ILE A 51 11.67 -4.72 15.70
CA ILE A 51 12.39 -4.39 16.94
C ILE A 51 12.51 -2.87 17.08
N ALA A 52 12.96 -2.17 16.03
CA ALA A 52 13.12 -0.71 16.05
C ALA A 52 11.82 0.05 16.32
N SER A 53 10.69 -0.49 15.87
CA SER A 53 9.35 0.09 16.07
C SER A 53 8.64 -0.41 17.32
N ASN A 54 9.25 -1.31 18.10
CA ASN A 54 8.67 -1.95 19.27
C ASN A 54 7.30 -2.59 18.98
N LEU A 55 7.18 -3.25 17.82
CA LEU A 55 5.96 -3.98 17.49
C LEU A 55 5.87 -5.29 18.30
N PRO A 56 4.67 -5.67 18.77
CA PRO A 56 4.49 -6.84 19.64
C PRO A 56 4.72 -8.17 18.92
N LYS A 57 4.69 -8.17 17.59
CA LYS A 57 4.85 -9.37 16.76
C LYS A 57 5.49 -8.98 15.43
N VAL A 58 6.40 -9.81 14.94
CA VAL A 58 6.92 -9.72 13.56
C VAL A 58 5.76 -9.95 12.58
N PRO A 59 5.47 -9.00 11.66
CA PRO A 59 4.41 -9.17 10.67
C PRO A 59 4.64 -10.39 9.78
N ASP A 60 3.55 -11.02 9.34
CA ASP A 60 3.65 -12.12 8.37
C ASP A 60 4.16 -11.59 7.03
N ILE A 61 5.16 -12.25 6.44
CA ILE A 61 5.83 -11.79 5.22
C ILE A 61 5.28 -12.55 4.00
N TYR A 62 4.93 -11.79 2.96
CA TYR A 62 4.43 -12.31 1.71
C TYR A 62 5.24 -11.81 0.51
N ILE A 63 5.38 -12.65 -0.51
CA ILE A 63 5.95 -12.27 -1.81
C ILE A 63 4.88 -12.38 -2.90
N ILE A 64 4.78 -11.32 -3.70
CA ILE A 64 3.87 -11.25 -4.85
C ILE A 64 4.67 -11.47 -6.14
N ASN A 65 4.17 -12.36 -6.99
CA ASN A 65 4.75 -12.64 -8.29
C ASN A 65 4.34 -11.62 -9.35
N ASP A 66 4.87 -10.41 -9.21
CA ASP A 66 4.66 -9.29 -10.12
C ASP A 66 6.00 -8.58 -10.40
N PRO A 67 6.35 -8.29 -11.67
CA PRO A 67 7.57 -7.59 -12.05
C PRO A 67 7.53 -6.08 -11.75
N ALA A 68 6.37 -5.50 -11.47
CA ALA A 68 6.24 -4.11 -11.10
C ALA A 68 6.66 -3.89 -9.64
N PRO A 69 7.54 -2.91 -9.36
CA PRO A 69 8.08 -2.69 -8.03
C PRO A 69 7.05 -2.04 -7.12
N ASN A 70 6.56 -2.81 -6.15
CA ASN A 70 5.67 -2.33 -5.11
C ASN A 70 5.79 -3.13 -3.81
N ALA A 71 5.26 -2.56 -2.73
CA ALA A 71 5.07 -3.17 -1.43
C ALA A 71 3.82 -2.58 -0.77
N PHE A 72 3.26 -3.29 0.19
CA PHE A 72 2.22 -2.77 1.07
C PHE A 72 2.20 -3.50 2.42
N ALA A 73 1.76 -2.81 3.46
CA ALA A 73 1.30 -3.40 4.70
C ALA A 73 -0.23 -3.55 4.74
N THR A 74 -0.68 -4.60 5.42
CA THR A 74 -2.09 -4.81 5.73
C THR A 74 -2.26 -5.41 7.12
N GLY A 75 -3.49 -5.48 7.62
CA GLY A 75 -3.83 -5.93 8.96
C GLY A 75 -4.48 -4.82 9.78
N ARG A 76 -5.35 -5.23 10.72
CA ARG A 76 -6.16 -4.32 11.54
C ARG A 76 -5.41 -3.80 12.76
N SER A 77 -4.43 -4.57 13.22
CA SER A 77 -3.67 -4.26 14.42
C SER A 77 -2.21 -4.67 14.22
N PRO A 78 -1.28 -4.07 14.98
CA PRO A 78 0.11 -4.50 15.07
C PRO A 78 0.31 -6.01 15.27
N GLN A 79 -0.60 -6.68 15.97
CA GLN A 79 -0.52 -8.13 16.26
C GLN A 79 -0.93 -9.01 15.07
N THR A 80 -1.71 -8.45 14.14
CA THR A 80 -2.25 -9.16 12.96
C THR A 80 -1.70 -8.61 11.65
N ALA A 81 -0.65 -7.80 11.72
CA ALA A 81 -0.05 -7.16 10.56
C ALA A 81 0.61 -8.17 9.62
N SER A 82 0.58 -7.84 8.33
CA SER A 82 1.26 -8.55 7.25
C SER A 82 1.93 -7.55 6.32
N VAL A 83 3.10 -7.90 5.80
CA VAL A 83 3.83 -7.09 4.81
C VAL A 83 4.00 -7.91 3.54
N ALA A 84 3.61 -7.35 2.41
CA ALA A 84 3.73 -7.97 1.10
C ALA A 84 4.68 -7.19 0.21
N VAL A 85 5.61 -7.89 -0.44
CA VAL A 85 6.62 -7.30 -1.32
C VAL A 85 6.59 -7.98 -2.69
N THR A 86 6.64 -7.20 -3.76
CA THR A 86 6.70 -7.74 -5.12
C THR A 86 8.10 -8.23 -5.50
N ALA A 87 8.15 -9.23 -6.38
CA ALA A 87 9.38 -9.69 -7.01
C ALA A 87 10.16 -8.55 -7.70
N GLY A 88 9.42 -7.67 -8.37
CA GLY A 88 9.95 -6.48 -9.04
C GLY A 88 10.69 -5.53 -8.10
N LEU A 89 10.19 -5.37 -6.87
CA LEU A 89 10.83 -4.51 -5.86
C LEU A 89 12.13 -5.15 -5.36
N LEU A 90 12.09 -6.43 -4.98
CA LEU A 90 13.27 -7.19 -4.53
C LEU A 90 14.40 -7.23 -5.58
N ALA A 91 14.03 -7.19 -6.86
CA ALA A 91 15.00 -7.21 -7.96
C ALA A 91 15.76 -5.90 -8.15
N ARG A 92 15.24 -4.79 -7.62
CA ARG A 92 15.72 -3.44 -7.91
C ARG A 92 16.37 -2.77 -6.71
N LEU A 93 15.88 -3.09 -5.51
CA LEU A 93 16.32 -2.44 -4.28
C LEU A 93 17.47 -3.19 -3.63
N ASN A 94 18.50 -2.45 -3.21
CA ASN A 94 19.53 -2.98 -2.33
C ASN A 94 19.00 -3.15 -0.89
N ARG A 95 19.86 -3.62 0.01
CA ARG A 95 19.49 -3.84 1.42
C ARG A 95 18.95 -2.59 2.12
N ASP A 96 19.67 -1.47 2.04
CA ASP A 96 19.30 -0.22 2.74
C ASP A 96 18.02 0.40 2.14
N GLU A 97 17.84 0.31 0.83
CA GLU A 97 16.64 0.77 0.13
C GLU A 97 15.42 -0.08 0.49
N LEU A 98 15.58 -1.40 0.53
CA LEU A 98 14.53 -2.31 0.96
C LEU A 98 14.19 -2.07 2.43
N GLN A 99 15.18 -1.83 3.29
CA GLN A 99 14.97 -1.48 4.70
C GLN A 99 14.18 -0.17 4.83
N GLY A 100 14.48 0.85 4.03
CA GLY A 100 13.71 2.09 3.97
C GLY A 100 12.23 1.87 3.60
N VAL A 101 11.96 1.08 2.55
CA VAL A 101 10.59 0.74 2.14
C VAL A 101 9.87 -0.06 3.22
N ILE A 102 10.50 -1.08 3.80
CA ILE A 102 9.89 -1.86 4.88
C ILE A 102 9.63 -0.99 6.11
N ALA A 103 10.53 -0.09 6.47
CA ALA A 103 10.32 0.83 7.58
C ALA A 103 9.11 1.77 7.35
N HIS A 104 8.89 2.19 6.11
CA HIS A 104 7.70 2.96 5.72
C HIS A 104 6.42 2.14 5.93
N GLU A 105 6.37 0.91 5.42
CA GLU A 105 5.23 0.01 5.60
C GLU A 105 4.98 -0.33 7.08
N ILE A 106 6.04 -0.54 7.85
CA ILE A 106 5.97 -0.77 9.30
C ILE A 106 5.46 0.47 10.04
N SER A 107 5.81 1.67 9.58
CA SER A 107 5.29 2.91 10.17
C SER A 107 3.76 3.03 10.02
N HIS A 108 3.20 2.59 8.88
CA HIS A 108 1.75 2.51 8.71
C HIS A 108 1.09 1.52 9.69
N VAL A 109 1.74 0.38 9.96
CA VAL A 109 1.26 -0.59 10.95
C VAL A 109 1.30 0.01 12.36
N LEU A 110 2.41 0.65 12.73
CA LEU A 110 2.63 1.26 14.04
C LEU A 110 1.55 2.32 14.35
N HIS A 111 1.28 3.21 13.40
CA HIS A 111 0.31 4.29 13.55
C HIS A 111 -1.13 3.89 13.22
N ARG A 112 -1.37 2.61 12.86
CA ARG A 112 -2.68 2.07 12.45
C ARG A 112 -3.31 2.85 11.29
N ASP A 113 -2.48 3.32 10.36
CA ASP A 113 -2.93 4.14 9.24
C ASP A 113 -3.86 3.37 8.30
N ILE A 114 -3.65 2.06 8.16
CA ILE A 114 -4.51 1.16 7.38
C ILE A 114 -5.97 1.23 7.88
N LEU A 115 -6.16 1.12 9.19
CA LEU A 115 -7.48 1.21 9.82
C LEU A 115 -8.07 2.61 9.63
N PHE A 116 -7.26 3.65 9.87
CA PHE A 116 -7.68 5.04 9.75
C PHE A 116 -8.15 5.39 8.33
N VAL A 117 -7.35 5.06 7.31
CA VAL A 117 -7.68 5.31 5.89
C VAL A 117 -8.85 4.44 5.42
N THR A 118 -8.97 3.21 5.92
CA THR A 118 -10.13 2.35 5.62
C THR A 118 -11.42 2.96 6.16
N LEU A 119 -11.45 3.41 7.42
CA LEU A 119 -12.63 4.06 8.01
C LEU A 119 -12.97 5.37 7.30
N ALA A 120 -11.97 6.20 6.99
CA ALA A 120 -12.17 7.44 6.24
C ALA A 120 -12.72 7.15 4.82
N GLY A 121 -12.24 6.10 4.17
CA GLY A 121 -12.72 5.65 2.85
C GLY A 121 -14.16 5.13 2.90
N VAL A 122 -14.53 4.41 3.96
CA VAL A 122 -15.92 3.98 4.20
C VAL A 122 -16.85 5.19 4.35
N MET A 123 -16.47 6.19 5.17
CA MET A 123 -17.25 7.41 5.35
C MET A 123 -17.40 8.20 4.05
N LEU A 124 -16.32 8.35 3.28
CA LEU A 124 -16.35 8.95 1.95
C LEU A 124 -17.32 8.19 1.03
N GLY A 125 -17.21 6.86 1.00
CA GLY A 125 -18.08 5.99 0.23
C GLY A 125 -19.56 6.17 0.59
N SER A 126 -19.89 6.30 1.88
CA SER A 126 -21.26 6.58 2.35
C SER A 126 -21.78 7.90 1.81
N ILE A 127 -20.98 8.98 1.92
CA ILE A 127 -21.38 10.31 1.46
C ILE A 127 -21.63 10.29 -0.05
N VAL A 128 -20.72 9.69 -0.82
CA VAL A 128 -20.86 9.55 -2.28
C VAL A 128 -22.10 8.74 -2.64
N LEU A 129 -22.33 7.61 -1.96
CA LEU A 129 -23.49 6.74 -2.20
C LEU A 129 -24.81 7.48 -1.93
N ILE A 130 -24.92 8.16 -0.78
CA ILE A 130 -26.12 8.90 -0.39
C ILE A 130 -26.41 10.01 -1.41
N SER A 131 -25.38 10.78 -1.80
CA SER A 131 -25.52 11.82 -2.83
C SER A 131 -25.95 11.25 -4.18
N GLN A 132 -25.37 10.13 -4.62
CA GLN A 132 -25.74 9.49 -5.89
C GLN A 132 -27.16 8.93 -5.87
N VAL A 133 -27.55 8.27 -4.79
CA VAL A 133 -28.91 7.75 -4.61
C VAL A 133 -29.92 8.89 -4.60
N PHE A 134 -29.64 9.99 -3.88
CA PHE A 134 -30.48 11.17 -3.85
C PHE A 134 -30.67 11.79 -5.25
N LEU A 135 -29.57 12.09 -5.94
CA LEU A 135 -29.61 12.71 -7.27
C LEU A 135 -30.28 11.80 -8.32
N ARG A 136 -30.00 10.49 -8.30
CA ARG A 136 -30.67 9.51 -9.18
C ARG A 136 -32.16 9.39 -8.86
N SER A 137 -32.54 9.33 -7.59
CA SER A 137 -33.95 9.24 -7.20
C SER A 137 -34.73 10.48 -7.66
N MET A 138 -34.10 11.65 -7.66
CA MET A 138 -34.69 12.88 -8.19
C MET A 138 -34.84 12.83 -9.72
N PHE A 139 -33.81 12.39 -10.43
CA PHE A 139 -33.84 12.29 -11.90
C PHE A 139 -34.87 11.25 -12.39
N TYR A 140 -34.87 10.05 -11.80
CA TYR A 140 -35.81 8.99 -12.17
C TYR A 140 -37.21 9.25 -11.62
N GLY A 141 -37.37 9.85 -10.44
CA GLY A 141 -38.68 10.24 -9.89
C GLY A 141 -39.36 11.39 -10.65
N SER A 142 -38.56 12.21 -11.35
CA SER A 142 -39.06 13.20 -12.33
C SER A 142 -39.49 12.52 -13.65
N MET A 143 -38.84 11.42 -14.04
CA MET A 143 -39.07 10.72 -15.31
C MET A 143 -40.17 9.64 -15.24
N THR A 144 -40.38 8.96 -14.10
CA THR A 144 -41.51 8.06 -13.84
C THR A 144 -42.72 8.86 -13.36
N GLY A 145 -43.29 9.65 -14.27
CA GLY A 145 -44.41 10.53 -14.00
C GLY A 145 -45.58 9.84 -13.31
N SER A 146 -45.77 10.13 -12.02
CA SER A 146 -47.09 10.13 -11.42
C SER A 146 -47.51 11.58 -11.27
N ARG A 147 -48.27 12.07 -12.27
CA ARG A 147 -49.12 13.25 -12.15
C ARG A 147 -50.13 13.01 -11.02
N ARG A 148 -49.73 13.10 -9.76
CA ARG A 148 -50.71 13.29 -8.68
C ARG A 148 -51.12 14.75 -8.72
N ARG A 149 -52.21 14.99 -9.46
CA ARG A 149 -53.05 16.18 -9.32
C ARG A 149 -53.29 16.40 -7.82
N THR A 150 -52.71 17.45 -7.25
CA THR A 150 -53.08 17.94 -5.93
C THR A 150 -54.23 18.92 -6.11
N SER A 151 -55.45 18.44 -5.87
CA SER A 151 -56.56 19.34 -5.60
C SER A 151 -56.41 19.90 -4.18
N SER A 152 -56.44 21.23 -4.10
CA SER A 152 -56.94 22.02 -2.97
C SER A 152 -56.05 22.20 -1.72
N ARG A 153 -55.80 23.49 -1.47
CA ARG A 153 -55.67 24.19 -0.17
C ARG A 153 -54.40 24.00 0.67
N GLY A 154 -53.61 25.07 0.71
CA GLY A 154 -52.56 25.30 1.72
C GLY A 154 -51.51 26.29 1.24
N GLN A 155 -51.92 27.55 1.03
CA GLN A 155 -51.06 28.67 0.64
C GLN A 155 -50.11 28.99 1.81
N GLY A 156 -48.81 28.71 1.66
CA GLY A 156 -47.79 29.08 2.66
C GLY A 156 -46.48 28.27 2.69
N GLY A 157 -46.41 27.08 2.09
CA GLY A 157 -45.24 26.17 2.22
C GLY A 157 -44.34 26.00 0.99
N GLY A 158 -44.77 26.45 -0.20
CA GLY A 158 -44.10 26.14 -1.47
C GLY A 158 -42.70 26.75 -1.63
N GLN A 159 -42.50 27.98 -1.17
CA GLN A 159 -41.21 28.67 -1.27
C GLN A 159 -40.15 28.07 -0.33
N ALA A 160 -40.55 27.71 0.91
CA ALA A 160 -39.68 27.01 1.85
C ALA A 160 -39.27 25.63 1.31
N GLN A 161 -40.22 24.87 0.74
CA GLN A 161 -39.94 23.57 0.16
C GLN A 161 -39.01 23.65 -1.06
N LEU A 162 -39.16 24.66 -1.91
CA LEU A 162 -38.25 24.90 -3.03
C LEU A 162 -36.85 25.29 -2.55
N LEU A 163 -36.76 26.13 -1.51
CA LEU A 163 -35.49 26.52 -0.89
C LEU A 163 -34.75 25.29 -0.30
N PHE A 164 -35.44 24.44 0.47
CA PHE A 164 -34.86 23.21 1.02
C PHE A 164 -34.39 22.25 -0.08
N LEU A 165 -35.13 22.13 -1.19
CA LEU A 165 -34.73 21.31 -2.32
C LEU A 165 -33.44 21.83 -2.98
N VAL A 166 -33.35 23.15 -3.21
CA VAL A 166 -32.15 23.77 -3.77
C VAL A 166 -30.94 23.55 -2.86
N ILE A 167 -31.09 23.76 -1.55
CA ILE A 167 -30.04 23.49 -0.56
C ILE A 167 -29.63 22.01 -0.59
N ALA A 168 -30.59 21.08 -0.65
CA ALA A 168 -30.31 19.66 -0.69
C ALA A 168 -29.52 19.24 -1.94
N ILE A 169 -29.83 19.81 -3.11
CA ILE A 169 -29.09 19.58 -4.37
C ILE A 169 -27.67 20.12 -4.26
N ILE A 170 -27.51 21.36 -3.77
CA ILE A 170 -26.20 21.98 -3.55
C ILE A 170 -25.35 21.09 -2.63
N CYS A 171 -25.89 20.67 -1.49
CA CYS A 171 -25.23 19.76 -0.56
C CYS A 171 -24.90 18.40 -1.19
N ALA A 172 -25.81 17.80 -1.97
CA ALA A 172 -25.60 16.52 -2.61
C ALA A 172 -24.44 16.55 -3.62
N ILE A 173 -24.18 17.70 -4.25
CA ILE A 173 -23.07 17.89 -5.18
C ILE A 173 -21.78 18.26 -4.43
N LEU A 174 -21.84 19.21 -3.49
CA LEU A 174 -20.66 19.72 -2.76
C LEU A 174 -20.09 18.73 -1.75
N ALA A 175 -20.94 18.01 -1.00
CA ALA A 175 -20.49 17.14 0.08
C ALA A 175 -19.52 16.03 -0.42
N PRO A 176 -19.79 15.31 -1.52
CA PRO A 176 -18.82 14.36 -2.08
C PRO A 176 -17.50 15.00 -2.49
N VAL A 177 -17.53 16.20 -3.08
CA VAL A 177 -16.31 16.91 -3.51
C VAL A 177 -15.44 17.25 -2.31
N LEU A 178 -16.03 17.87 -1.28
CA LEU A 178 -15.33 18.23 -0.05
C LEU A 178 -14.81 16.98 0.69
N ALA A 179 -15.63 15.92 0.77
CA ALA A 179 -15.23 14.67 1.40
C ALA A 179 -14.03 14.02 0.68
N ASN A 180 -14.00 14.05 -0.66
CA ASN A 180 -12.85 13.55 -1.43
C ASN A 180 -11.59 14.36 -1.14
N ILE A 181 -11.68 15.70 -1.15
CA ILE A 181 -10.55 16.58 -0.86
C ILE A 181 -9.99 16.30 0.53
N LEU A 182 -10.87 16.16 1.53
CA LEU A 182 -10.48 15.83 2.90
C LEU A 182 -9.81 14.45 2.99
N TYR A 183 -10.41 13.42 2.37
CA TYR A 183 -9.86 12.06 2.34
C TYR A 183 -8.46 12.02 1.73
N PHE A 184 -8.27 12.62 0.56
CA PHE A 184 -6.95 12.66 -0.08
C PHE A 184 -5.94 13.49 0.72
N SER A 185 -6.37 14.59 1.35
CA SER A 185 -5.51 15.37 2.24
C SER A 185 -5.05 14.55 3.46
N LEU A 186 -5.95 13.79 4.07
CA LEU A 186 -5.63 12.93 5.21
C LEU A 186 -4.68 11.80 4.81
N SER A 187 -4.95 11.13 3.68
CA SER A 187 -4.09 10.09 3.13
C SER A 187 -2.67 10.60 2.87
N ARG A 188 -2.50 11.77 2.23
CA ARG A 188 -1.17 12.36 2.00
C ARG A 188 -0.43 12.72 3.28
N LYS A 189 -1.13 13.21 4.32
CA LYS A 189 -0.49 13.49 5.63
C LYS A 189 0.04 12.21 6.27
N ARG A 190 -0.67 11.09 6.16
CA ARG A 190 -0.21 9.78 6.66
C ARG A 190 1.01 9.26 5.92
N GLU A 191 1.09 9.47 4.60
CA GLU A 191 2.28 9.11 3.82
C GLU A 191 3.54 9.86 4.29
N TYR A 192 3.44 11.18 4.53
CA TYR A 192 4.58 11.95 5.05
C TYR A 192 4.93 11.57 6.50
N LEU A 193 3.94 11.21 7.32
CA LEU A 193 4.19 10.68 8.66
C LEU A 193 4.93 9.34 8.60
N ALA A 194 4.55 8.48 7.64
CA ALA A 194 5.21 7.20 7.42
C ALA A 194 6.62 7.36 6.84
N ASP A 195 6.86 8.35 5.99
CA ASP A 195 8.21 8.75 5.57
C ASP A 195 9.06 9.16 6.77
N ALA A 196 8.55 10.05 7.62
CA ALA A 196 9.27 10.49 8.81
C ALA A 196 9.54 9.33 9.79
N GLY A 197 8.55 8.44 9.97
CA GLY A 197 8.69 7.23 10.75
C GLY A 197 9.76 6.28 10.18
N ALA A 198 9.78 6.08 8.87
CA ALA A 198 10.79 5.27 8.21
C ALA A 198 12.21 5.84 8.43
N VAL A 199 12.38 7.16 8.30
CA VAL A 199 13.65 7.81 8.58
C VAL A 199 14.06 7.64 10.03
N ARG A 200 13.13 7.82 10.97
CA ARG A 200 13.40 7.66 12.40
C ARG A 200 13.81 6.22 12.75
N LEU A 201 13.13 5.23 12.20
CA LEU A 201 13.40 3.81 12.44
C LEU A 201 14.72 3.36 11.82
N THR A 202 14.98 3.76 10.58
CA THR A 202 16.20 3.35 9.87
C THR A 202 17.42 4.21 10.19
N ARG A 203 17.18 5.43 10.68
CA ARG A 203 18.15 6.52 10.79
C ARG A 203 18.84 6.84 9.47
N TYR A 204 18.24 6.52 8.33
CA TYR A 204 18.89 6.62 7.02
C TYR A 204 17.93 7.13 5.93
N PRO A 205 17.76 8.46 5.80
CA PRO A 205 16.80 9.05 4.85
C PRO A 205 17.10 8.73 3.39
N ASP A 206 18.38 8.66 3.01
CA ASP A 206 18.81 8.35 1.65
C ASP A 206 18.36 6.96 1.18
N GLY A 207 18.22 5.99 2.08
CA GLY A 207 17.74 4.65 1.75
C GLY A 207 16.32 4.69 1.16
N LEU A 208 15.40 5.37 1.83
CA LEU A 208 14.03 5.53 1.34
C LEU A 208 13.97 6.44 0.11
N ALA A 209 14.75 7.53 0.08
CA ALA A 209 14.78 8.43 -1.07
C ALA A 209 15.23 7.73 -2.36
N SER A 210 16.31 6.94 -2.28
CA SER A 210 16.83 6.14 -3.40
C SER A 210 15.83 5.06 -3.83
N ALA A 211 15.15 4.42 -2.87
CA ALA A 211 14.11 3.44 -3.17
C ALA A 211 12.94 4.06 -3.95
N LEU A 212 12.42 5.20 -3.47
CA LEU A 212 11.33 5.92 -4.14
C LEU A 212 11.72 6.36 -5.56
N GLU A 213 12.96 6.80 -5.77
CA GLU A 213 13.49 7.14 -7.08
C GLU A 213 13.52 5.92 -8.04
N LYS A 214 13.94 4.75 -7.55
CA LYS A 214 13.94 3.52 -8.36
C LYS A 214 12.54 3.02 -8.68
N ILE A 215 11.60 3.19 -7.75
CA ILE A 215 10.19 2.83 -7.94
C ILE A 215 9.54 3.79 -8.94
N SER A 216 9.81 5.09 -8.84
CA SER A 216 9.17 6.12 -9.68
C SER A 216 9.56 6.02 -11.16
N ARG A 217 10.77 5.55 -11.46
CA ARG A 217 11.28 5.30 -12.82
C ARG A 217 10.67 4.07 -13.50
N SER A 218 9.84 3.30 -12.81
CA SER A 218 9.15 2.14 -13.38
C SER A 218 7.84 2.53 -14.07
N ASP A 219 7.73 2.25 -15.36
CA ASP A 219 6.46 2.36 -16.10
C ASP A 219 5.68 1.01 -16.15
N VAL A 220 6.19 -0.05 -15.49
CA VAL A 220 5.51 -1.36 -15.42
C VAL A 220 4.28 -1.26 -14.52
N LYS A 221 3.10 -1.58 -15.07
CA LYS A 221 1.83 -1.61 -14.33
C LYS A 221 1.76 -2.87 -13.47
N LEU A 222 1.10 -2.76 -12.31
CA LEU A 222 0.82 -3.89 -11.44
C LEU A 222 -0.41 -4.63 -11.95
N ASP A 223 -0.26 -5.93 -12.20
CA ASP A 223 -1.31 -6.76 -12.80
C ASP A 223 -2.47 -6.98 -11.81
N SER A 224 -2.18 -7.00 -10.51
CA SER A 224 -3.19 -7.18 -9.46
C SER A 224 -3.86 -5.89 -8.99
N ALA A 225 -3.52 -4.74 -9.58
CA ALA A 225 -3.98 -3.46 -9.08
C ALA A 225 -5.40 -3.11 -9.54
N ASN A 226 -6.22 -2.68 -8.58
CA ASN A 226 -7.60 -2.25 -8.76
C ASN A 226 -7.73 -0.83 -8.16
N LYS A 227 -8.66 0.00 -8.64
CA LYS A 227 -8.99 1.32 -8.06
C LYS A 227 -9.23 1.28 -6.55
N VAL A 228 -9.77 0.19 -6.03
CA VAL A 228 -10.04 -0.04 -4.60
C VAL A 228 -8.77 -0.32 -3.82
N THR A 229 -7.80 -1.05 -4.39
CA THR A 229 -6.57 -1.46 -3.70
C THR A 229 -5.40 -0.51 -3.96
N ALA A 230 -5.49 0.33 -4.99
CA ALA A 230 -4.48 1.31 -5.38
C ALA A 230 -3.95 2.19 -4.24
N PRO A 231 -4.76 2.67 -3.26
CA PRO A 231 -4.28 3.49 -2.16
C PRO A 231 -3.43 2.73 -1.12
N MET A 232 -3.41 1.39 -1.16
CA MET A 232 -2.68 0.57 -0.19
C MET A 232 -1.21 0.36 -0.56
N TYR A 233 -0.84 0.65 -1.80
CA TYR A 233 0.48 0.39 -2.35
C TYR A 233 1.41 1.60 -2.17
N ILE A 234 2.70 1.39 -1.88
CA ILE A 234 3.67 2.49 -1.69
C ILE A 234 3.75 3.44 -2.90
N SER A 235 3.50 2.91 -4.10
CA SER A 235 3.35 3.72 -5.31
C SER A 235 2.03 3.43 -6.01
N ASN A 236 1.35 4.49 -6.46
CA ASN A 236 0.06 4.36 -7.13
C ASN A 236 0.20 3.50 -8.40
N PRO A 237 -0.43 2.32 -8.46
CA PRO A 237 -0.31 1.39 -9.57
C PRO A 237 -1.06 1.83 -10.84
N LEU A 238 -2.02 2.75 -10.72
CA LEU A 238 -2.92 3.17 -11.79
C LEU A 238 -2.45 4.44 -12.51
N LYS A 239 -1.16 4.77 -12.42
CA LYS A 239 -0.58 5.99 -13.00
C LYS A 239 -0.98 6.20 -14.47
N GLY A 240 -1.76 7.27 -14.71
CA GLY A 240 -1.66 8.13 -15.89
C GLY A 240 -0.90 9.39 -15.49
N ARG A 241 0.05 9.86 -16.31
CA ARG A 241 1.07 10.88 -15.97
C ARG A 241 0.57 12.27 -15.52
N LYS A 242 -0.74 12.51 -15.33
CA LYS A 242 -1.31 13.83 -14.97
C LYS A 242 -2.63 13.76 -14.18
N ALA A 243 -2.73 12.97 -13.11
CA ALA A 243 -3.85 13.18 -12.17
C ALA A 243 -3.57 14.45 -11.35
N ALA A 244 -4.48 15.44 -11.41
CA ALA A 244 -4.35 16.70 -10.69
C ALA A 244 -3.99 16.47 -9.22
N SER A 245 -3.00 17.23 -8.71
CA SER A 245 -2.38 17.04 -7.39
C SER A 245 -3.36 16.98 -6.21
N LEU A 246 -4.57 17.53 -6.39
CA LEU A 246 -5.63 17.55 -5.39
C LEU A 246 -6.32 16.18 -5.21
N PHE A 247 -6.43 15.38 -6.28
CA PHE A 247 -7.12 14.07 -6.28
C PHE A 247 -6.17 12.86 -6.19
N ALA A 248 -4.88 13.09 -6.00
CA ALA A 248 -3.90 12.03 -5.78
C ALA A 248 -3.97 11.53 -4.33
N THR A 249 -4.06 10.20 -4.16
CA THR A 249 -4.01 9.52 -2.86
C THR A 249 -2.62 9.64 -2.22
N HIS A 250 -1.57 9.53 -3.02
CA HIS A 250 -0.19 9.72 -2.57
C HIS A 250 0.30 11.14 -2.91
N PRO A 251 1.17 11.72 -2.06
CA PRO A 251 1.81 12.97 -2.39
C PRO A 251 2.73 12.79 -3.61
N PRO A 252 3.04 13.87 -4.35
CA PRO A 252 4.00 13.81 -5.44
C PRO A 252 5.33 13.21 -4.98
N ILE A 253 5.79 12.16 -5.65
CA ILE A 253 7.01 11.44 -5.26
C ILE A 253 8.22 12.37 -5.26
N ASP A 254 8.32 13.30 -6.20
CA ASP A 254 9.42 14.25 -6.28
C ASP A 254 9.52 15.13 -5.02
N LYS A 255 8.37 15.50 -4.42
CA LYS A 255 8.34 16.23 -3.16
C LYS A 255 8.86 15.38 -2.01
N ARG A 256 8.41 14.12 -1.90
CA ARG A 256 8.90 13.17 -0.88
C ARG A 256 10.40 12.96 -0.98
N ILE A 257 10.92 12.70 -2.19
CA ILE A 257 12.36 12.51 -2.42
C ILE A 257 13.14 13.76 -2.02
N LYS A 258 12.66 14.95 -2.41
CA LYS A 258 13.31 16.21 -2.06
C LYS A 258 13.31 16.44 -0.55
N THR A 259 12.20 16.18 0.14
CA THR A 259 12.12 16.26 1.61
C THR A 259 13.13 15.31 2.26
N LEU A 260 13.19 14.05 1.84
CA LEU A 260 14.12 13.07 2.42
C LEU A 260 15.59 13.46 2.19
N ARG A 261 15.95 13.89 0.98
CA ARG A 261 17.34 14.28 0.65
C ARG A 261 17.80 15.58 1.33
N ASN A 262 16.86 16.45 1.69
CA ASN A 262 17.16 17.67 2.43
C ASN A 262 17.44 17.39 3.93
N MET A 263 17.21 16.17 4.42
CA MET A 263 17.52 15.80 5.80
C MET A 263 19.01 15.52 5.96
N SER A 264 19.75 16.53 6.46
CA SER A 264 21.19 16.41 6.73
C SER A 264 21.56 16.54 8.22
N ARG A 265 20.65 17.06 9.05
CA ARG A 265 20.92 17.41 10.46
C ARG A 265 20.59 16.30 11.45
N GLY A 266 19.61 15.46 11.12
CA GLY A 266 19.15 14.38 11.99
C GLY A 266 18.01 13.59 11.37
N ALA A 267 17.57 12.58 12.10
CA ALA A 267 16.51 11.64 11.74
C ALA A 267 15.30 11.74 12.68
N SER A 268 15.15 12.82 13.43
CA SER A 268 14.00 13.06 14.30
C SER A 268 12.77 13.53 13.51
N PHE A 269 11.58 13.54 14.16
CA PHE A 269 10.38 14.12 13.56
C PHE A 269 10.50 15.64 13.34
N ASN A 270 11.28 16.33 14.19
CA ASN A 270 11.56 17.75 14.04
C ASN A 270 12.41 18.01 12.78
N ASP A 271 13.48 17.23 12.59
CA ASP A 271 14.32 17.33 11.38
C ASP A 271 13.52 17.09 10.09
N TYR A 272 12.62 16.11 10.12
CA TYR A 272 11.74 15.83 8.98
C TYR A 272 10.76 16.99 8.74
N SER A 273 10.16 17.54 9.81
CA SER A 273 9.23 18.67 9.73
C SER A 273 9.91 19.91 9.15
N ASP A 274 11.14 20.20 9.56
CA ASP A 274 11.94 21.30 9.04
C ASP A 274 12.19 21.13 7.54
N SER A 275 12.64 19.95 7.13
CA SER A 275 12.85 19.63 5.72
C SER A 275 11.55 19.71 4.89
N TYR A 276 10.43 19.25 5.45
CA TYR A 276 9.13 19.34 4.81
C TYR A 276 8.70 20.81 4.61
N SER A 277 8.88 21.65 5.62
CA SER A 277 8.52 23.07 5.56
C SER A 277 9.28 23.81 4.44
N GLN A 278 10.55 23.45 4.21
CA GLN A 278 11.39 24.03 3.15
C GLN A 278 11.02 23.54 1.74
N THR A 279 10.42 22.35 1.61
CA THR A 279 10.20 21.69 0.31
C THR A 279 8.76 21.78 -0.16
N VAL A 280 7.80 21.58 0.75
CA VAL A 280 6.36 21.56 0.46
C VAL A 280 5.65 22.79 1.03
N GLY A 281 6.11 23.28 2.18
CA GLY A 281 5.48 24.38 2.92
C GLY A 281 4.40 23.91 3.89
N GLY A 282 4.30 24.62 5.03
CA GLY A 282 3.33 24.35 6.09
C GLY A 282 3.75 23.24 7.07
N ALA A 283 2.81 22.81 7.90
CA ALA A 283 3.01 21.78 8.93
C ALA A 283 2.35 20.45 8.54
N VAL A 284 3.09 19.35 8.69
CA VAL A 284 2.63 17.99 8.37
C VAL A 284 2.65 17.04 9.57
N MET A 285 3.54 17.28 10.53
CA MET A 285 3.68 16.44 11.72
C MET A 285 2.65 16.81 12.79
N PRO A 286 2.07 15.83 13.51
CA PRO A 286 1.19 16.11 14.63
C PRO A 286 2.01 16.69 15.79
N ALA A 287 1.41 17.63 16.54
CA ALA A 287 2.09 18.27 17.68
C ALA A 287 2.64 17.28 18.71
N ALA A 288 1.97 16.13 18.89
CA ALA A 288 2.44 15.06 19.76
C ALA A 288 3.80 14.48 19.32
N ALA A 289 4.04 14.33 18.01
CA ALA A 289 5.30 13.79 17.48
C ALA A 289 6.47 14.78 17.60
N LEU A 290 6.18 16.08 17.59
CA LEU A 290 7.19 17.15 17.71
C LEU A 290 7.66 17.37 19.16
N LYS A 291 6.86 16.94 20.15
CA LYS A 291 7.22 17.03 21.57
C LYS A 291 8.32 16.05 21.98
N GLU A 292 8.60 15.03 21.18
CA GLU A 292 9.68 14.09 21.45
C GLU A 292 11.04 14.73 21.09
N ASP A 293 11.66 15.36 22.10
CA ASP A 293 12.95 16.04 22.00
C ASP A 293 14.13 15.06 22.08
N SER A 294 14.18 14.14 21.12
CA SER A 294 15.29 13.19 21.01
C SER A 294 16.01 13.45 19.70
N SER A 295 17.21 14.03 19.78
CA SER A 295 18.10 14.15 18.62
C SER A 295 18.49 12.74 18.18
N VAL A 296 18.19 12.41 16.92
CA VAL A 296 18.51 11.10 16.34
C VAL A 296 19.55 11.32 15.25
N GLN A 297 20.75 10.77 15.44
CA GLN A 297 21.82 10.88 14.44
C GLN A 297 21.52 10.01 13.22
N ILE A 298 21.88 10.52 12.04
CA ILE A 298 21.82 9.78 10.78
C ILE A 298 22.96 8.75 10.76
N ARG A 299 22.64 7.50 10.39
CA ARG A 299 23.65 6.45 10.17
C ARG A 299 24.22 6.53 8.76
N SER A 300 25.40 5.94 8.55
CA SER A 300 25.98 5.75 7.21
C SER A 300 25.38 4.54 6.49
N ALA A 301 25.57 4.49 5.16
CA ALA A 301 25.19 3.36 4.33
C ALA A 301 25.93 2.08 4.74
N ASN A 302 25.24 0.95 4.70
CA ASN A 302 25.82 -0.33 5.09
C ASN A 302 26.84 -0.81 4.04
N ALA A 303 27.94 -1.46 4.47
CA ALA A 303 29.02 -1.88 3.57
C ALA A 303 28.53 -2.88 2.50
N GLU A 304 27.60 -3.77 2.86
CA GLU A 304 26.96 -4.71 1.94
C GLU A 304 26.12 -4.01 0.85
N SER A 305 25.50 -2.88 1.17
CA SER A 305 24.71 -2.08 0.24
C SER A 305 25.59 -1.43 -0.84
N LYS A 306 26.84 -1.09 -0.49
CA LYS A 306 27.84 -0.58 -1.45
C LYS A 306 28.29 -1.68 -2.43
N ALA A 307 28.28 -2.95 -2.01
CA ALA A 307 28.73 -4.09 -2.81
C ALA A 307 27.66 -4.65 -3.78
N GLN A 308 26.38 -4.31 -3.62
CA GLN A 308 25.26 -4.80 -4.46
C GLN A 308 25.18 -4.19 -5.87
N ALA A 309 26.30 -3.74 -6.44
CA ALA A 309 26.37 -3.10 -7.76
C ALA A 309 26.13 -4.04 -8.96
N ASN A 310 25.98 -5.36 -8.77
CA ASN A 310 25.85 -6.29 -9.89
C ASN A 310 24.40 -6.69 -10.20
N LYS A 311 23.72 -5.86 -11.01
CA LYS A 311 22.34 -6.03 -11.50
C LYS A 311 22.03 -7.46 -11.99
N LYS A 312 23.01 -8.13 -12.63
CA LYS A 312 22.88 -9.51 -13.15
C LYS A 312 22.77 -10.57 -12.03
N LYS A 313 23.43 -10.36 -10.88
CA LYS A 313 23.35 -11.24 -9.72
C LYS A 313 21.99 -11.11 -9.04
N GLN A 314 21.49 -9.87 -8.94
CA GLN A 314 20.19 -9.56 -8.33
C GLN A 314 19.02 -10.13 -9.13
N THR A 315 19.01 -9.98 -10.46
CA THR A 315 17.98 -10.60 -11.32
C THR A 315 17.97 -12.12 -11.23
N ARG A 316 19.16 -12.75 -11.12
CA ARG A 316 19.26 -14.21 -10.92
C ARG A 316 18.69 -14.64 -9.58
N GLN A 317 19.01 -13.91 -8.50
CA GLN A 317 18.46 -14.17 -7.17
C GLN A 317 16.94 -14.08 -7.17
N VAL A 318 16.36 -13.04 -7.78
CA VAL A 318 14.89 -12.93 -7.87
C VAL A 318 14.27 -14.07 -8.64
N ASN A 319 14.82 -14.45 -9.79
CA ASN A 319 14.31 -15.61 -10.53
C ASN A 319 14.36 -16.91 -9.71
N ASP A 320 15.34 -17.06 -8.82
CA ASP A 320 15.42 -18.20 -7.91
C ASP A 320 14.39 -18.09 -6.77
N ILE A 321 14.22 -16.90 -6.19
CA ILE A 321 13.17 -16.61 -5.18
C ILE A 321 11.79 -16.91 -5.76
N MET A 322 11.49 -16.45 -6.97
CA MET A 322 10.18 -16.66 -7.61
C MET A 322 9.89 -18.12 -7.89
N ARG A 323 10.93 -18.91 -8.17
CA ARG A 323 10.80 -20.36 -8.30
C ARG A 323 10.55 -21.00 -6.93
N ARG A 324 11.23 -20.59 -5.86
CA ARG A 324 10.95 -21.07 -4.48
C ARG A 324 9.52 -20.71 -4.03
N VAL A 325 9.09 -19.49 -4.27
CA VAL A 325 7.73 -19.00 -3.97
C VAL A 325 6.67 -19.80 -4.70
N ASN A 326 6.95 -20.24 -5.93
CA ASN A 326 6.12 -21.17 -6.70
C ASN A 326 6.41 -22.66 -6.42
N GLN A 327 7.05 -22.98 -5.28
CA GLN A 327 7.32 -24.35 -4.81
C GLN A 327 8.17 -25.22 -5.76
N PHE A 328 9.08 -24.62 -6.53
CA PHE A 328 10.05 -25.39 -7.31
C PHE A 328 11.09 -26.05 -6.38
N ALA A 329 11.44 -27.30 -6.65
CA ALA A 329 12.55 -27.98 -5.99
C ALA A 329 13.88 -27.62 -6.66
N PHE A 330 14.92 -27.41 -5.86
CA PHE A 330 16.27 -27.13 -6.33
C PHE A 330 17.16 -28.32 -6.03
N LEU A 331 17.70 -28.94 -7.07
CA LEU A 331 18.57 -30.11 -6.94
C LEU A 331 19.94 -29.78 -7.50
N THR A 332 20.97 -29.90 -6.66
CA THR A 332 22.36 -29.70 -7.07
C THR A 332 22.93 -31.05 -7.50
N CYS A 333 23.26 -31.18 -8.78
CA CYS A 333 23.97 -32.35 -9.29
C CYS A 333 25.44 -32.33 -8.83
N MET A 334 26.08 -33.49 -8.71
CA MET A 334 27.50 -33.57 -8.32
C MET A 334 28.45 -32.85 -9.30
N CYS A 335 28.04 -32.67 -10.56
CA CYS A 335 28.80 -31.86 -11.54
C CYS A 335 28.69 -30.34 -11.31
N GLY A 336 28.11 -29.91 -10.19
CA GLY A 336 27.90 -28.51 -9.81
C GLY A 336 26.69 -27.84 -10.48
N LEU A 337 25.98 -28.53 -11.39
CA LEU A 337 24.79 -27.97 -12.04
C LEU A 337 23.59 -27.94 -11.07
N LYS A 338 23.05 -26.75 -10.81
CA LYS A 338 21.78 -26.57 -10.10
C LYS A 338 20.60 -26.72 -11.07
N MET A 339 19.87 -27.81 -10.94
CA MET A 339 18.65 -28.11 -11.69
C MET A 339 17.42 -27.62 -10.92
N LYS A 340 16.43 -27.13 -11.66
CA LYS A 340 15.22 -26.50 -11.11
C LYS A 340 14.00 -27.28 -11.58
N ILE A 341 13.25 -27.83 -10.64
CA ILE A 341 12.19 -28.82 -10.91
C ILE A 341 10.85 -28.19 -10.55
N PRO A 342 9.89 -28.10 -11.49
CA PRO A 342 8.57 -27.55 -11.19
C PRO A 342 7.78 -28.45 -10.25
N PRO A 343 6.84 -27.92 -9.46
CA PRO A 343 6.01 -28.73 -8.56
C PRO A 343 5.18 -29.78 -9.30
N ASN A 344 4.78 -29.50 -10.54
CA ASN A 344 4.00 -30.43 -11.38
C ASN A 344 4.87 -31.46 -12.14
N PHE A 345 6.13 -31.65 -11.74
CA PHE A 345 7.03 -32.57 -12.42
C PHE A 345 6.66 -34.03 -12.11
N LYS A 346 6.21 -34.76 -13.14
CA LYS A 346 5.63 -36.11 -12.99
C LYS A 346 6.66 -37.22 -12.76
N ALA A 347 7.92 -37.03 -13.17
CA ALA A 347 8.92 -38.09 -13.09
C ALA A 347 9.64 -38.10 -11.73
N LYS A 348 9.85 -39.30 -11.17
CA LYS A 348 10.54 -39.49 -9.88
C LYS A 348 12.03 -39.12 -9.93
N ASN A 349 12.58 -39.05 -11.14
CA ASN A 349 14.00 -38.91 -11.40
C ASN A 349 14.23 -37.83 -12.46
N VAL A 350 15.27 -37.02 -12.27
CA VAL A 350 15.72 -36.02 -13.25
C VAL A 350 17.11 -36.39 -13.73
N LYS A 351 17.28 -36.44 -15.05
CA LYS A 351 18.58 -36.64 -15.71
C LYS A 351 19.28 -35.29 -15.87
N CYS A 352 20.52 -35.21 -15.40
CA CYS A 352 21.33 -34.01 -15.55
C CYS A 352 21.70 -33.78 -17.04
N PRO A 353 21.41 -32.61 -17.63
CA PRO A 353 21.76 -32.33 -19.02
C PRO A 353 23.26 -32.16 -19.25
N ARG A 354 24.05 -31.89 -18.20
CA ARG A 354 25.50 -31.68 -18.30
C ARG A 354 26.31 -32.97 -18.21
N CYS A 355 25.96 -33.87 -17.29
CA CYS A 355 26.73 -35.08 -17.04
C CYS A 355 25.92 -36.38 -17.18
N GLY A 356 24.64 -36.31 -17.57
CA GLY A 356 23.79 -37.47 -17.76
C GLY A 356 23.38 -38.21 -16.48
N LYS A 357 23.91 -37.83 -15.31
CA LYS A 357 23.63 -38.51 -14.03
C LYS A 357 22.18 -38.30 -13.60
N VAL A 358 21.53 -39.37 -13.18
CA VAL A 358 20.14 -39.36 -12.70
C VAL A 358 20.12 -39.04 -11.22
N SER A 359 19.22 -38.16 -10.80
CA SER A 359 19.04 -37.81 -9.38
C SER A 359 17.57 -37.87 -8.98
N PRO A 360 17.24 -38.43 -7.80
CA PRO A 360 15.87 -38.56 -7.33
C PRO A 360 15.31 -37.19 -6.93
N VAL A 361 14.07 -36.92 -7.31
CA VAL A 361 13.36 -35.69 -6.94
C VAL A 361 12.74 -35.87 -5.56
N LYS A 362 13.34 -35.30 -4.51
CA LYS A 362 12.70 -35.18 -3.19
C LYS A 362 11.62 -34.10 -3.29
N GLY A 363 10.36 -34.50 -3.54
CA GLY A 363 9.25 -33.54 -3.55
C GLY A 363 7.99 -33.90 -4.35
N GLY A 364 7.85 -35.13 -4.86
CA GLY A 364 6.56 -35.59 -5.38
C GLY A 364 5.65 -36.02 -4.23
N SER A 365 4.95 -35.08 -3.59
CA SER A 365 3.77 -35.44 -2.80
C SER A 365 2.68 -35.90 -3.77
N LYS A 366 2.07 -37.05 -3.47
CA LYS A 366 0.71 -37.36 -3.91
C LYS A 366 -0.26 -36.27 -3.47
#